data_AF-A0A7J4SQL1-F1
#
_entry.id   AF-A0A7J4SQL1-F1
#
_cell.length_a   1.000
_cell.length_b   1.000
_cell.length_c   1.000
_cell.angle_alpha   90.00
_cell.angle_beta   90.00
_cell.angle_gamma   90.00
#
_symmetry.space_group_name_H-M   'P 1'
#
loop_
_entity.id
_entity.type
_entity.pdbx_description
1 polymer ?
#
loop_
_entity_poly.entity_id
_entity_poly.type
_entity_poly.pdbx_seq_one_letter_code
_entity_poly.pdbx_strand_id
1 'polypeptide(L)'
;EGADPSVLSDMAIQRGAPQFGTVGAGNHFVEIEDVHEVFNESVAKSFGLEKGRAAVLFHCGSRGFGHQVCSDYLKVMHEAGRKYKINLPDMELACAPLGTAEADSYLKAMACAVNYAFCNRQVMTHWIRETFGQVFGNAAVDEMHVVYDVCHNVAKFEEHEVNGKRMTVCVHRKGATRAFPAGRKEVPKIYRDVGQPVLIPGSMGTFSYVLAGKEGSMKKSFGSSCHGSGRVMSRKEAIRTFKSSDLQEKLKTERGVIVQVSELDLLAEEAPGAYKDVDSVVRSVQIAGLTDAVVKLKPVGVVKG
;
A
#
# COMPACT_ATOMS: atom_id res chain seq x y z
N GLU A 1 6.38 -16.39 -6.27
CA GLU A 1 7.19 -17.62 -6.07
C GLU A 1 7.27 -17.93 -4.59
N GLY A 2 7.43 -19.21 -4.22
CA GLY A 2 7.61 -19.63 -2.82
C GLY A 2 6.35 -19.71 -1.96
N ALA A 3 5.16 -19.43 -2.50
CA ALA A 3 3.91 -19.63 -1.78
C ALA A 3 3.60 -21.13 -1.62
N ASP A 4 3.24 -21.55 -0.42
CA ASP A 4 2.92 -22.93 -0.09
C ASP A 4 1.64 -22.97 0.76
N PRO A 5 0.49 -23.39 0.20
CA PRO A 5 -0.76 -23.42 0.95
C PRO A 5 -0.78 -24.47 2.07
N SER A 6 0.10 -25.47 2.06
CA SER A 6 0.08 -26.54 3.07
C SER A 6 0.51 -26.09 4.46
N VAL A 7 1.12 -24.90 4.57
CA VAL A 7 1.58 -24.32 5.83
C VAL A 7 0.62 -23.27 6.41
N LEU A 8 -0.60 -23.20 5.85
CA LEU A 8 -1.67 -22.32 6.31
C LEU A 8 -2.56 -23.05 7.31
N SER A 9 -3.06 -22.31 8.30
CA SER A 9 -4.08 -22.82 9.21
C SER A 9 -5.47 -22.80 8.54
N ASP A 10 -6.34 -23.74 8.93
CA ASP A 10 -7.74 -23.73 8.53
C ASP A 10 -8.44 -22.42 8.92
N MET A 11 -8.09 -21.88 10.09
CA MET A 11 -8.62 -20.60 10.58
C MET A 11 -8.29 -19.45 9.62
N ALA A 12 -7.06 -19.39 9.09
CA ALA A 12 -6.70 -18.36 8.13
C ALA A 12 -7.58 -18.45 6.87
N ILE A 13 -7.71 -19.66 6.32
CA ILE A 13 -8.52 -19.93 5.12
C ILE A 13 -9.99 -19.56 5.37
N GLN A 14 -10.58 -20.03 6.47
CA GLN A 14 -11.97 -19.76 6.84
C GLN A 14 -12.25 -18.27 7.04
N ARG A 15 -11.33 -17.52 7.66
CA ARG A 15 -11.46 -16.05 7.81
C ARG A 15 -11.29 -15.31 6.48
N GLY A 16 -10.43 -15.82 5.60
CA GLY A 16 -10.09 -15.19 4.33
C GLY A 16 -11.11 -15.37 3.22
N ALA A 17 -11.62 -16.60 3.06
CA ALA A 17 -12.51 -16.96 1.96
C ALA A 17 -13.73 -16.03 1.79
N PRO A 18 -14.52 -15.69 2.83
CA PRO A 18 -15.70 -14.85 2.66
C PRO A 18 -15.38 -13.36 2.43
N GLN A 19 -14.12 -12.95 2.61
CA GLN A 19 -13.69 -11.56 2.45
C GLN A 19 -13.00 -11.30 1.11
N PHE A 20 -12.84 -12.32 0.27
CA PHE A 20 -12.16 -12.20 -1.00
C PHE A 20 -12.99 -11.36 -1.97
N GLY A 21 -12.32 -10.44 -2.67
CA GLY A 21 -12.97 -9.39 -3.43
C GLY A 21 -13.70 -8.40 -2.49
N THR A 22 -13.00 -7.82 -1.52
CA THR A 22 -13.58 -6.71 -0.73
C THR A 22 -12.52 -5.65 -0.43
N VAL A 23 -12.97 -4.41 -0.24
CA VAL A 23 -12.15 -3.29 0.27
C VAL A 23 -11.83 -3.52 1.75
N GLY A 24 -12.93 -3.65 2.51
CA GLY A 24 -13.08 -3.70 3.96
C GLY A 24 -12.53 -2.50 4.74
N ALA A 25 -12.39 -2.67 6.05
CA ALA A 25 -12.29 -1.55 7.00
C ALA A 25 -10.89 -0.94 7.16
N GLY A 26 -10.83 0.15 7.94
CA GLY A 26 -9.63 0.89 8.31
C GLY A 26 -9.22 1.91 7.26
N ASN A 27 -7.92 2.03 6.97
CA ASN A 27 -7.41 2.94 5.95
C ASN A 27 -7.55 2.39 4.52
N HIS A 28 -8.37 1.37 4.31
CA HIS A 28 -8.70 0.84 3.00
C HIS A 28 -9.82 1.64 2.34
N PHE A 29 -9.77 1.77 1.02
CA PHE A 29 -10.68 2.60 0.24
C PHE A 29 -10.61 2.31 -1.27
N VAL A 30 -11.56 2.87 -2.01
CA VAL A 30 -11.50 3.14 -3.45
C VAL A 30 -11.72 4.64 -3.64
N GLU A 31 -10.77 5.34 -4.26
CA GLU A 31 -10.81 6.77 -4.50
C GLU A 31 -10.79 7.05 -6.00
N ILE A 32 -11.70 7.92 -6.44
CA ILE A 32 -11.67 8.54 -7.76
C ILE A 32 -10.98 9.88 -7.55
N GLU A 33 -9.89 10.09 -8.29
CA GLU A 33 -9.03 11.26 -8.13
C GLU A 33 -8.81 11.95 -9.48
N ASP A 34 -8.70 13.28 -9.44
CA ASP A 34 -8.27 14.10 -10.57
C ASP A 34 -6.74 14.22 -10.58
N VAL A 35 -6.10 14.08 -11.74
CA VAL A 35 -4.69 14.43 -11.91
C VAL A 35 -4.56 15.94 -11.87
N HIS A 36 -4.32 16.45 -10.66
CA HIS A 36 -4.42 17.86 -10.32
C HIS A 36 -3.18 18.66 -10.74
N GLU A 37 -1.99 18.12 -10.45
CA GLU A 37 -0.70 18.76 -10.74
C GLU A 37 0.29 17.74 -11.29
N VAL A 38 1.05 18.14 -12.30
CA VAL A 38 2.11 17.33 -12.91
C VAL A 38 3.45 18.03 -12.66
N PHE A 39 4.35 17.35 -11.94
CA PHE A 39 5.68 17.87 -11.61
C PHE A 39 6.74 17.48 -12.64
N ASN A 40 6.51 16.35 -13.35
CA ASN A 40 7.41 15.85 -14.37
C ASN A 40 6.61 15.26 -15.54
N GLU A 41 6.40 16.07 -16.58
CA GLU A 41 5.61 15.72 -17.77
C GLU A 41 6.12 14.45 -18.48
N SER A 42 7.45 14.30 -18.62
CA SER A 42 8.04 13.14 -19.30
C SER A 42 7.75 11.83 -18.57
N VAL A 43 7.89 11.83 -17.24
CA VAL A 43 7.64 10.64 -16.42
C VAL A 43 6.14 10.40 -16.28
N ALA A 44 5.33 11.44 -16.11
CA ALA A 44 3.88 11.35 -16.01
C ALA A 44 3.27 10.75 -17.29
N LYS A 45 3.71 11.20 -18.46
CA LYS A 45 3.35 10.60 -19.75
C LYS A 45 3.74 9.13 -19.83
N SER A 46 4.93 8.78 -19.34
CA SER A 46 5.38 7.38 -19.30
C SER A 46 4.48 6.52 -18.41
N PHE A 47 3.90 7.10 -17.34
CA PHE A 47 2.95 6.45 -16.44
C PHE A 47 1.49 6.53 -16.93
N GLY A 48 1.21 7.20 -18.05
CA GLY A 48 -0.15 7.42 -18.57
C GLY A 48 -0.99 8.38 -17.73
N LEU A 49 -0.34 9.25 -16.95
CA LEU A 49 -0.97 10.23 -16.06
C LEU A 49 -0.82 11.63 -16.66
N GLU A 50 -1.94 12.26 -16.99
CA GLU A 50 -1.99 13.57 -17.64
C GLU A 50 -3.00 14.46 -16.92
N LYS A 51 -2.72 15.76 -16.84
CA LYS A 51 -3.57 16.72 -16.13
C LYS A 51 -4.99 16.70 -16.69
N GLY A 52 -5.98 16.65 -15.79
CA GLY A 52 -7.41 16.60 -16.14
C GLY A 52 -7.94 15.21 -16.54
N ARG A 53 -7.10 14.15 -16.50
CA ARG A 53 -7.60 12.78 -16.50
C ARG A 53 -7.99 12.35 -15.09
N ALA A 54 -8.99 11.48 -15.00
CA ALA A 54 -9.32 10.79 -13.76
C ALA A 54 -8.42 9.57 -13.56
N ALA A 55 -8.03 9.31 -12.31
CA ALA A 55 -7.38 8.09 -11.86
C ALA A 55 -8.25 7.43 -10.79
N VAL A 56 -8.13 6.11 -10.67
CA VAL A 56 -8.72 5.36 -9.55
C VAL A 56 -7.59 4.80 -8.71
N LEU A 57 -7.43 5.32 -7.50
CA LEU A 57 -6.51 4.79 -6.50
C LEU A 57 -7.31 3.99 -5.49
N PHE A 58 -6.94 2.73 -5.28
CA PHE A 58 -7.60 1.92 -4.26
C PHE A 58 -6.57 1.19 -3.41
N HIS A 59 -6.90 1.05 -2.15
CA HIS A 59 -6.03 0.53 -1.13
C HIS A 59 -6.73 -0.59 -0.38
N CYS A 60 -6.23 -1.81 -0.54
CA CYS A 60 -6.67 -2.98 0.23
C CYS A 60 -5.53 -4.00 0.38
N GLY A 61 -5.69 -4.89 1.37
CA GLY A 61 -4.69 -5.90 1.70
C GLY A 61 -5.21 -7.33 1.60
N SER A 62 -4.55 -8.21 2.34
CA SER A 62 -4.88 -9.63 2.46
C SER A 62 -6.09 -9.92 3.36
N ARG A 63 -6.88 -8.89 3.69
CA ARG A 63 -8.06 -8.99 4.57
C ARG A 63 -7.75 -9.75 5.87
N GLY A 64 -8.72 -10.47 6.43
CA GLY A 64 -8.54 -11.30 7.62
C GLY A 64 -7.58 -12.48 7.42
N PHE A 65 -7.35 -12.91 6.18
CA PHE A 65 -6.44 -14.02 5.85
C PHE A 65 -5.01 -13.74 6.31
N GLY A 66 -4.40 -12.66 5.81
CA GLY A 66 -3.02 -12.34 6.18
C GLY A 66 -2.86 -11.88 7.64
N HIS A 67 -3.90 -11.29 8.23
CA HIS A 67 -3.91 -11.03 9.67
C HIS A 67 -3.79 -12.33 10.45
N GLN A 68 -4.59 -13.34 10.10
CA GLN A 68 -4.55 -14.64 10.78
C GLN A 68 -3.21 -15.34 10.56
N VAL A 69 -2.66 -15.33 9.33
CA VAL A 69 -1.31 -15.85 9.05
C VAL A 69 -0.28 -15.18 9.96
N CYS A 70 -0.30 -13.86 10.10
CA CYS A 70 0.59 -13.16 11.02
C CYS A 70 0.41 -13.62 12.48
N SER A 71 -0.84 -13.70 12.95
CA SER A 71 -1.15 -14.15 14.32
C SER A 71 -0.69 -15.58 14.60
N ASP A 72 -0.84 -16.48 13.63
CA ASP A 72 -0.42 -17.88 13.76
C ASP A 72 1.10 -17.97 13.89
N TYR A 73 1.82 -17.26 13.01
CA TYR A 73 3.28 -17.30 13.00
C TYR A 73 3.93 -16.49 14.11
N LEU A 74 3.28 -15.49 14.71
CA LEU A 74 3.82 -14.83 15.92
C LEU A 74 4.05 -15.84 17.04
N LYS A 75 3.14 -16.80 17.23
CA LYS A 75 3.31 -17.88 18.23
C LYS A 75 4.54 -18.74 17.91
N VAL A 76 4.69 -19.12 16.65
CA VAL A 76 5.86 -19.87 16.14
C VAL A 76 7.15 -19.08 16.35
N MET A 77 7.16 -17.78 16.08
CA MET A 77 8.33 -16.91 16.25
C MET A 77 8.72 -16.73 17.72
N HIS A 78 7.76 -16.69 18.65
CA HIS A 78 8.07 -16.68 20.09
C HIS A 78 8.71 -17.99 20.57
N GLU A 79 8.28 -19.13 20.04
CA GLU A 79 8.91 -20.43 20.30
C GLU A 79 10.30 -20.51 19.68
N ALA A 80 10.46 -20.05 18.44
CA ALA A 80 11.74 -19.98 17.74
C ALA A 80 12.73 -19.08 18.49
N GLY A 81 12.31 -17.89 18.95
CA GLY A 81 13.15 -16.99 19.73
C GLY A 81 13.73 -17.65 20.98
N ARG A 82 12.92 -18.44 21.70
CA ARG A 82 13.38 -19.24 22.85
C ARG A 82 14.34 -20.36 22.42
N LYS A 83 13.97 -21.13 21.39
CA LYS A 83 14.76 -22.25 20.85
C LYS A 83 16.16 -21.81 20.39
N TYR A 84 16.24 -20.71 19.66
CA TYR A 84 17.47 -20.17 19.09
C TYR A 84 18.17 -19.15 20.02
N LYS A 85 17.66 -18.95 21.25
CA LYS A 85 18.20 -18.04 22.27
C LYS A 85 18.41 -16.61 21.74
N ILE A 86 17.45 -16.11 20.99
CA ILE A 86 17.47 -14.74 20.44
C ILE A 86 17.12 -13.78 21.58
N ASN A 87 18.03 -12.85 21.88
CA ASN A 87 17.76 -11.79 22.84
C ASN A 87 16.87 -10.72 22.20
N LEU A 88 15.57 -10.76 22.51
CA LEU A 88 14.60 -9.80 22.00
C LEU A 88 14.55 -8.57 22.92
N PRO A 89 14.84 -7.35 22.42
CA PRO A 89 14.70 -6.14 23.23
C PRO A 89 13.24 -5.81 23.55
N ASP A 90 12.30 -6.34 22.76
CA ASP A 90 10.86 -6.27 22.97
C ASP A 90 10.21 -7.58 22.51
N MET A 91 9.20 -8.07 23.22
CA MET A 91 8.49 -9.30 22.85
C MET A 91 7.77 -9.18 21.50
N GLU A 92 7.31 -7.98 21.11
CA GLU A 92 6.68 -7.72 19.82
C GLU A 92 7.65 -7.84 18.63
N LEU A 93 8.96 -7.96 18.89
CA LEU A 93 10.00 -8.19 17.88
C LEU A 93 10.32 -9.68 17.66
N ALA A 94 9.37 -10.57 18.00
CA ALA A 94 9.50 -12.01 17.80
C ALA A 94 9.96 -12.36 16.38
N CYS A 95 11.01 -13.17 16.27
CA CYS A 95 11.62 -13.54 15.00
C CYS A 95 12.27 -14.93 15.06
N ALA A 96 12.63 -15.45 13.89
CA ALA A 96 13.42 -16.66 13.72
C ALA A 96 14.57 -16.38 12.73
N PRO A 97 15.73 -17.06 12.84
CA PRO A 97 16.81 -16.92 11.87
C PRO A 97 16.37 -17.43 10.50
N LEU A 98 16.78 -16.75 9.43
CA LEU A 98 16.52 -17.20 8.06
C LEU A 98 17.16 -18.58 7.81
N GLY A 99 16.50 -19.42 6.99
CA GLY A 99 16.94 -20.78 6.70
C GLY A 99 16.58 -21.81 7.78
N THR A 100 15.86 -21.39 8.83
CA THR A 100 15.23 -22.31 9.79
C THR A 100 13.84 -22.71 9.30
N ALA A 101 13.35 -23.86 9.75
CA ALA A 101 12.04 -24.36 9.38
C ALA A 101 10.92 -23.36 9.73
N GLU A 102 11.03 -22.67 10.87
CA GLU A 102 10.08 -21.67 11.32
C GLU A 102 10.04 -20.43 10.40
N ALA A 103 11.21 -19.91 10.03
CA ALA A 103 11.32 -18.77 9.13
C ALA A 103 10.86 -19.11 7.71
N ASP A 104 11.28 -20.26 7.18
CA ASP A 104 10.93 -20.69 5.82
C ASP A 104 9.43 -20.97 5.71
N SER A 105 8.83 -21.61 6.71
CA SER A 105 7.38 -21.83 6.77
C SER A 105 6.62 -20.50 6.80
N TYR A 106 7.06 -19.52 7.60
CA TYR A 106 6.44 -18.20 7.62
C TYR A 106 6.55 -17.48 6.28
N LEU A 107 7.73 -17.49 5.64
CA LEU A 107 7.94 -16.82 4.37
C LEU A 107 7.02 -17.40 3.27
N LYS A 108 6.81 -18.72 3.27
CA LYS A 108 5.84 -19.38 2.40
C LYS A 108 4.40 -18.96 2.67
N ALA A 109 3.98 -18.93 3.94
CA ALA A 109 2.65 -18.51 4.34
C ALA A 109 2.39 -17.01 4.05
N MET A 110 3.38 -16.15 4.29
CA MET A 110 3.35 -14.73 3.93
C MET A 110 3.22 -14.57 2.41
N ALA A 111 3.94 -15.36 1.61
CA ALA A 111 3.80 -15.34 0.16
C ALA A 111 2.37 -15.72 -0.28
N CYS A 112 1.71 -16.67 0.39
CA CYS A 112 0.28 -16.93 0.18
C CYS A 112 -0.59 -15.70 0.50
N ALA A 113 -0.36 -15.02 1.63
CA ALA A 113 -1.09 -13.82 2.02
C ALA A 113 -0.90 -12.66 1.02
N VAL A 114 0.32 -12.49 0.50
CA VAL A 114 0.63 -11.50 -0.54
C VAL A 114 -0.08 -11.85 -1.86
N ASN A 115 -0.08 -13.12 -2.26
CA ASN A 115 -0.80 -13.58 -3.45
C ASN A 115 -2.30 -13.34 -3.32
N TYR A 116 -2.89 -13.67 -2.16
CA TYR A 116 -4.30 -13.36 -1.88
C TYR A 116 -4.57 -11.86 -2.06
N ALA A 117 -3.69 -10.99 -1.52
CA ALA A 117 -3.87 -9.54 -1.63
C ALA A 117 -3.80 -9.04 -3.08
N PHE A 118 -2.89 -9.57 -3.91
CA PHE A 118 -2.85 -9.28 -5.33
C PHE A 118 -4.11 -9.76 -6.06
N CYS A 119 -4.55 -10.99 -5.80
CA CYS A 119 -5.79 -11.51 -6.38
C CYS A 119 -7.02 -10.68 -5.96
N ASN A 120 -7.07 -10.24 -4.71
CA ASN A 120 -8.13 -9.35 -4.20
C ASN A 120 -8.15 -8.02 -4.98
N ARG A 121 -6.98 -7.39 -5.17
CA ARG A 121 -6.87 -6.15 -5.95
C ARG A 121 -7.19 -6.36 -7.43
N GLN A 122 -6.85 -7.52 -7.99
CA GLN A 122 -7.18 -7.85 -9.38
C GLN A 122 -8.69 -7.99 -9.60
N VAL A 123 -9.39 -8.66 -8.68
CA VAL A 123 -10.87 -8.76 -8.72
C VAL A 123 -11.51 -7.40 -8.51
N MET A 124 -11.02 -6.60 -7.56
CA MET A 124 -11.49 -5.23 -7.39
C MET A 124 -11.27 -4.37 -8.64
N THR A 125 -10.11 -4.49 -9.30
CA THR A 125 -9.84 -3.80 -10.58
C THR A 125 -10.91 -4.12 -11.62
N HIS A 126 -11.34 -5.39 -11.69
CA HIS A 126 -12.40 -5.81 -12.60
C HIS A 126 -13.74 -5.14 -12.25
N TRP A 127 -14.18 -5.16 -11.00
CA TRP A 127 -15.45 -4.52 -10.61
C TRP A 127 -15.44 -3.00 -10.71
N ILE A 128 -14.29 -2.36 -10.48
CA ILE A 128 -14.12 -0.93 -10.73
C ILE A 128 -14.39 -0.65 -12.22
N ARG A 129 -13.78 -1.43 -13.13
CA ARG A 129 -14.03 -1.31 -14.57
C ARG A 129 -15.49 -1.57 -14.94
N GLU A 130 -16.11 -2.62 -14.40
CA GLU A 130 -17.53 -2.89 -14.65
C GLU A 130 -18.43 -1.74 -14.19
N THR A 131 -18.15 -1.18 -13.00
CA THR A 131 -18.90 -0.05 -12.43
C THR A 131 -18.75 1.20 -13.31
N PHE A 132 -17.53 1.51 -13.75
CA PHE A 132 -17.28 2.61 -14.69
C PHE A 132 -17.96 2.37 -16.04
N GLY A 133 -17.97 1.12 -16.54
CA GLY A 133 -18.66 0.75 -17.77
C GLY A 133 -20.18 0.91 -17.69
N GLN A 134 -20.79 0.62 -16.54
CA GLN A 134 -22.22 0.84 -16.31
C GLN A 134 -22.62 2.33 -16.33
N VAL A 135 -21.73 3.21 -15.83
CA VAL A 135 -22.03 4.65 -15.72
C VAL A 135 -21.62 5.43 -16.97
N PHE A 136 -20.46 5.11 -17.56
CA PHE A 136 -19.83 5.89 -18.64
C PHE A 136 -19.72 5.14 -19.97
N GLY A 137 -20.11 3.86 -20.02
CA GLY A 137 -20.01 3.00 -21.20
C GLY A 137 -18.62 2.38 -21.39
N ASN A 138 -18.53 1.43 -22.33
CA ASN A 138 -17.33 0.62 -22.55
C ASN A 138 -16.10 1.42 -23.01
N ALA A 139 -16.30 2.55 -23.70
CA ALA A 139 -15.20 3.40 -24.14
C ALA A 139 -14.37 3.94 -22.97
N ALA A 140 -14.99 4.18 -21.81
CA ALA A 140 -14.27 4.55 -20.60
C ALA A 140 -13.41 3.38 -20.09
N VAL A 141 -13.94 2.16 -20.13
CA VAL A 141 -13.26 0.95 -19.66
C VAL A 141 -12.03 0.62 -20.49
N ASP A 142 -12.11 0.81 -21.80
CA ASP A 142 -11.01 0.56 -22.74
C ASP A 142 -9.77 1.41 -22.43
N GLU A 143 -9.97 2.60 -21.85
CA GLU A 143 -8.92 3.53 -21.42
C GLU A 143 -8.43 3.28 -19.98
N MET A 144 -9.05 2.38 -19.22
CA MET A 144 -8.70 2.12 -17.82
C MET A 144 -7.54 1.11 -17.71
N HIS A 145 -6.31 1.60 -17.81
CA HIS A 145 -5.10 0.81 -17.61
C HIS A 145 -4.61 0.84 -16.16
N VAL A 146 -4.06 -0.28 -15.69
CA VAL A 146 -3.40 -0.33 -14.37
C VAL A 146 -2.03 0.34 -14.50
N VAL A 147 -1.86 1.49 -13.86
CA VAL A 147 -0.57 2.19 -13.82
C VAL A 147 0.45 1.31 -13.08
N TYR A 148 0.15 0.93 -11.85
CA TYR A 148 1.02 0.07 -11.05
C TYR A 148 0.27 -0.55 -9.86
N ASP A 149 0.79 -1.65 -9.31
CA ASP A 149 0.33 -2.26 -8.07
C ASP A 149 1.55 -2.50 -7.17
N VAL A 150 1.49 -2.03 -5.92
CA VAL A 150 2.61 -2.14 -5.00
C VAL A 150 2.19 -2.53 -3.57
N CYS A 151 2.93 -3.44 -2.97
CA CYS A 151 2.80 -3.80 -1.56
C CYS A 151 3.63 -2.87 -0.68
N HIS A 152 3.12 -2.56 0.51
CA HIS A 152 3.85 -1.80 1.55
C HIS A 152 4.00 -2.55 2.89
N ASN A 153 3.46 -3.78 2.99
CA ASN A 153 3.63 -4.71 4.09
C ASN A 153 4.08 -6.07 3.53
N VAL A 154 5.39 -6.27 3.43
CA VAL A 154 5.97 -7.47 2.81
C VAL A 154 7.45 -7.62 3.20
N ALA A 155 7.93 -8.85 3.28
CA ALA A 155 9.37 -9.15 3.26
C ALA A 155 9.77 -9.73 1.89
N LYS A 156 10.89 -9.27 1.32
CA LYS A 156 11.40 -9.74 0.02
C LYS A 156 12.90 -9.97 0.05
N PHE A 157 13.33 -11.07 -0.56
CA PHE A 157 14.74 -11.27 -0.88
C PHE A 157 15.13 -10.40 -2.07
N GLU A 158 16.09 -9.52 -1.87
CA GLU A 158 16.55 -8.56 -2.88
C GLU A 158 18.07 -8.44 -2.83
N GLU A 159 18.70 -8.25 -4.00
CA GLU A 159 20.13 -7.97 -4.08
C GLU A 159 20.39 -6.47 -3.87
N HIS A 160 21.22 -6.17 -2.87
CA HIS A 160 21.62 -4.82 -2.48
C HIS A 160 23.12 -4.76 -2.19
N GLU A 161 23.68 -3.56 -2.14
CA GLU A 161 25.05 -3.33 -1.66
C GLU A 161 25.02 -3.05 -0.16
N VAL A 162 25.81 -3.80 0.62
CA VAL A 162 25.97 -3.64 2.06
C VAL A 162 27.46 -3.53 2.35
N ASN A 163 27.91 -2.38 2.85
CA ASN A 163 29.32 -2.09 3.12
C ASN A 163 30.24 -2.39 1.91
N GLY A 164 29.82 -1.98 0.71
CA GLY A 164 30.55 -2.18 -0.54
C GLY A 164 30.48 -3.60 -1.13
N LYS A 165 29.71 -4.51 -0.53
CA LYS A 165 29.55 -5.89 -1.03
C LYS A 165 28.14 -6.13 -1.50
N ARG A 166 27.98 -6.76 -2.67
CA ARG A 166 26.69 -7.22 -3.17
C ARG A 166 26.22 -8.42 -2.33
N MET A 167 25.04 -8.31 -1.74
CA MET A 167 24.45 -9.32 -0.87
C MET A 167 22.96 -9.48 -1.15
N THR A 168 22.47 -10.71 -1.07
CA THR A 168 21.03 -10.98 -1.00
C THR A 168 20.57 -10.78 0.44
N VAL A 169 19.62 -9.88 0.66
CA VAL A 169 19.07 -9.55 1.98
C VAL A 169 17.56 -9.72 1.98
N CYS A 170 16.99 -10.10 3.12
CA CYS A 170 15.53 -10.11 3.32
C CYS A 170 15.05 -8.73 3.79
N VAL A 171 14.61 -7.90 2.85
CA VAL A 171 14.14 -6.54 3.12
C VAL A 171 12.73 -6.60 3.66
N HIS A 172 12.56 -6.23 4.93
CA HIS A 172 11.26 -6.13 5.59
C HIS A 172 10.71 -4.72 5.42
N ARG A 173 9.53 -4.60 4.79
CA ARG A 173 8.81 -3.34 4.64
C ARG A 173 7.49 -3.42 5.39
N LYS A 174 7.29 -2.54 6.37
CA LYS A 174 6.03 -2.35 7.09
C LYS A 174 5.66 -0.87 7.02
N GLY A 175 4.61 -0.52 6.30
CA GLY A 175 4.29 0.87 5.97
C GLY A 175 5.38 1.56 5.14
N ALA A 176 6.06 0.81 4.27
CA ALA A 176 7.08 1.33 3.37
C ALA A 176 6.99 0.65 2.00
N THR A 177 7.28 1.37 0.93
CA THR A 177 7.06 0.89 -0.44
C THR A 177 8.39 0.65 -1.14
N ARG A 178 8.48 -0.33 -2.02
CA ARG A 178 9.64 -0.49 -2.90
C ARG A 178 9.69 0.69 -3.90
N ALA A 179 10.87 1.25 -4.13
CA ALA A 179 11.08 2.46 -4.93
C ALA A 179 12.33 2.32 -5.82
N PHE A 180 12.36 1.29 -6.67
CA PHE A 180 13.51 1.02 -7.53
C PHE A 180 13.73 2.11 -8.59
N PRO A 181 14.99 2.51 -8.84
CA PRO A 181 15.33 3.51 -9.85
C PRO A 181 15.18 2.99 -11.27
N ALA A 182 15.36 3.89 -12.22
CA ALA A 182 15.50 3.57 -13.64
C ALA A 182 16.64 2.55 -13.87
N GLY A 183 16.53 1.77 -14.94
CA GLY A 183 17.49 0.74 -15.36
C GLY A 183 17.35 -0.61 -14.66
N ARG A 184 16.61 -0.71 -13.54
CA ARG A 184 16.40 -1.98 -12.82
C ARG A 184 15.57 -2.96 -13.64
N LYS A 185 16.03 -4.20 -13.74
CA LYS A 185 15.35 -5.28 -14.48
C LYS A 185 13.96 -5.61 -13.93
N GLU A 186 13.77 -5.42 -12.62
CA GLU A 186 12.53 -5.69 -11.90
C GLU A 186 11.45 -4.62 -12.13
N VAL A 187 11.83 -3.45 -12.68
CA VAL A 187 10.88 -2.43 -13.12
C VAL A 187 10.31 -2.86 -14.48
N PRO A 188 8.97 -2.82 -14.68
CA PRO A 188 8.37 -3.14 -15.97
C PRO A 188 9.02 -2.38 -17.11
N LYS A 189 9.14 -3.02 -18.28
CA LYS A 189 9.86 -2.45 -19.44
C LYS A 189 9.38 -1.05 -19.79
N ILE A 190 8.07 -0.79 -19.72
CA ILE A 190 7.45 0.51 -20.02
C ILE A 190 7.85 1.64 -19.05
N TYR A 191 8.32 1.32 -17.85
CA TYR A 191 8.74 2.29 -16.85
C TYR A 191 10.25 2.23 -16.55
N ARG A 192 10.97 1.31 -17.19
CA ARG A 192 12.36 1.01 -16.83
C ARG A 192 13.27 2.22 -17.00
N ASP A 193 13.01 3.08 -17.98
CA ASP A 193 13.84 4.25 -18.24
C ASP A 193 13.55 5.42 -17.28
N VAL A 194 12.41 5.37 -16.58
CA VAL A 194 11.95 6.45 -15.68
C VAL A 194 11.89 6.05 -14.21
N GLY A 195 12.09 4.77 -13.91
CA GLY A 195 12.03 4.22 -12.56
C GLY A 195 10.64 3.70 -12.17
N GLN A 196 10.59 3.02 -11.03
CA GLN A 196 9.36 2.39 -10.57
C GLN A 196 8.34 3.44 -10.12
N PRO A 197 7.06 3.34 -10.53
CA PRO A 197 5.99 4.07 -9.88
C PRO A 197 5.92 3.73 -8.38
N VAL A 198 5.73 4.75 -7.55
CA VAL A 198 5.53 4.65 -6.11
C VAL A 198 4.24 5.39 -5.76
N LEU A 199 3.24 4.64 -5.32
CA LEU A 199 1.90 5.16 -5.04
C LEU A 199 1.80 5.55 -3.57
N ILE A 200 1.50 6.81 -3.27
CA ILE A 200 1.40 7.37 -1.93
C ILE A 200 -0.04 7.83 -1.71
N PRO A 201 -0.92 6.95 -1.22
CA PRO A 201 -2.25 7.35 -0.75
C PRO A 201 -2.16 8.42 0.35
N GLY A 202 -3.03 9.42 0.23
CA GLY A 202 -3.32 10.38 1.28
C GLY A 202 -4.31 9.81 2.30
N SER A 203 -5.37 10.57 2.52
CA SER A 203 -6.55 10.27 3.33
C SER A 203 -7.77 10.80 2.58
N MET A 204 -8.99 10.46 3.02
CA MET A 204 -10.26 10.75 2.35
C MET A 204 -10.53 12.22 1.95
N GLY A 205 -9.71 13.18 2.36
CA GLY A 205 -9.83 14.60 2.00
C GLY A 205 -8.51 15.31 1.71
N THR A 206 -7.42 14.56 1.57
CA THR A 206 -6.09 15.09 1.25
C THR A 206 -5.61 14.53 -0.09
N PHE A 207 -4.62 15.18 -0.68
CA PHE A 207 -4.05 14.69 -1.93
C PHE A 207 -3.37 13.32 -1.77
N SER A 208 -3.31 12.57 -2.86
CA SER A 208 -2.41 11.44 -3.04
C SER A 208 -1.29 11.83 -4.00
N TYR A 209 -0.23 11.03 -4.07
CA TYR A 209 0.88 11.26 -5.00
C TYR A 209 1.29 9.98 -5.74
N VAL A 210 1.73 10.18 -6.97
CA VAL A 210 2.57 9.19 -7.68
C VAL A 210 3.97 9.75 -7.77
N LEU A 211 4.94 8.99 -7.28
CA LEU A 211 6.36 9.30 -7.31
C LEU A 211 7.09 8.32 -8.23
N ALA A 212 8.35 8.62 -8.57
CA ALA A 212 9.25 7.71 -9.25
C ALA A 212 10.47 7.38 -8.37
N GLY A 213 10.88 6.11 -8.32
CA GLY A 213 12.08 5.67 -7.61
C GLY A 213 13.36 6.31 -8.15
N LYS A 214 14.28 6.69 -7.25
CA LYS A 214 15.59 7.27 -7.59
C LYS A 214 16.75 6.44 -7.06
N GLU A 215 17.94 6.69 -7.60
CA GLU A 215 19.16 5.99 -7.22
C GLU A 215 19.50 6.13 -5.72
N GLY A 216 19.09 7.24 -5.10
CA GLY A 216 19.24 7.43 -3.66
C GLY A 216 18.49 6.39 -2.82
N SER A 217 17.38 5.80 -3.32
CA SER A 217 16.66 4.75 -2.61
C SER A 217 17.50 3.48 -2.48
N MET A 218 18.23 3.09 -3.53
CA MET A 218 19.11 1.92 -3.51
C MET A 218 20.25 2.09 -2.50
N LYS A 219 20.82 3.30 -2.44
CA LYS A 219 21.98 3.60 -1.59
C LYS A 219 21.64 3.81 -0.12
N LYS A 220 20.44 4.32 0.18
CA LYS A 220 20.08 4.80 1.53
C LYS A 220 19.01 3.98 2.23
N SER A 221 18.20 3.24 1.48
CA SER A 221 16.96 2.63 2.03
C SER A 221 16.63 1.27 1.42
N PHE A 222 17.60 0.55 0.87
CA PHE A 222 17.37 -0.75 0.22
C PHE A 222 16.27 -0.68 -0.85
N GLY A 223 16.32 0.37 -1.67
CA GLY A 223 15.33 0.60 -2.73
C GLY A 223 13.93 0.84 -2.15
N SER A 224 13.78 1.62 -1.08
CA SER A 224 12.50 1.85 -0.40
C SER A 224 12.15 3.33 -0.25
N SER A 225 10.86 3.63 -0.14
CA SER A 225 10.31 4.96 0.17
C SER A 225 9.09 4.83 1.10
N CYS A 226 8.39 5.94 1.36
CA CYS A 226 7.17 5.96 2.16
C CYS A 226 5.99 5.23 1.48
N HIS A 227 4.90 5.01 2.23
CA HIS A 227 3.65 4.41 1.71
C HIS A 227 2.45 5.34 1.78
N GLY A 228 2.51 6.41 2.57
CA GLY A 228 1.37 7.26 2.90
C GLY A 228 1.77 8.25 3.99
N SER A 229 0.82 9.08 4.43
CA SER A 229 1.05 10.09 5.47
C SER A 229 1.35 9.49 6.85
N GLY A 230 0.69 8.38 7.20
CA GLY A 230 0.76 7.78 8.52
C GLY A 230 -0.06 8.54 9.56
N ARG A 231 -0.56 7.83 10.58
CA ARG A 231 -1.43 8.39 11.60
C ARG A 231 -0.65 9.21 12.64
N VAL A 232 -1.27 10.27 13.14
CA VAL A 232 -0.81 11.04 14.31
C VAL A 232 -1.65 10.77 15.55
N MET A 233 -2.80 10.12 15.39
CA MET A 233 -3.69 9.76 16.50
C MET A 233 -4.24 8.34 16.37
N SER A 234 -4.62 7.76 17.51
CA SER A 234 -5.31 6.47 17.56
C SER A 234 -6.71 6.57 16.95
N ARG A 235 -7.30 5.44 16.55
CA ARG A 235 -8.70 5.42 16.06
C ARG A 235 -9.69 5.87 17.12
N LYS A 236 -9.50 5.39 18.36
CA LYS A 236 -10.33 5.75 19.52
C LYS A 236 -10.27 7.25 19.82
N GLU A 237 -9.11 7.87 19.68
CA GLU A 237 -8.95 9.31 19.83
C GLU A 237 -9.63 10.08 18.69
N ALA A 238 -9.47 9.62 17.45
CA ALA A 238 -10.12 10.23 16.28
C ALA A 238 -11.65 10.25 16.41
N ILE A 239 -12.26 9.12 16.81
CA ILE A 239 -13.72 9.03 17.07
C ILE A 239 -14.18 10.04 18.14
N ARG A 240 -13.36 10.27 19.17
CA ARG A 240 -13.71 11.23 20.23
C ARG A 240 -13.57 12.68 19.79
N THR A 241 -12.67 12.95 18.86
CA THR A 241 -12.33 14.30 18.40
C THR A 241 -13.21 14.77 17.24
N PHE A 242 -13.57 13.88 16.32
CA PHE A 242 -14.30 14.21 15.10
C PHE A 242 -15.72 13.65 15.12
N LYS A 243 -16.68 14.47 14.66
CA LYS A 243 -18.06 14.03 14.41
C LYS A 243 -18.23 13.65 12.95
N SER A 244 -18.69 12.43 12.69
CA SER A 244 -18.80 11.88 11.33
C SER A 244 -19.76 12.65 10.41
N SER A 245 -20.93 13.06 10.91
CA SER A 245 -21.90 13.85 10.13
C SER A 245 -21.31 15.16 9.61
N ASP A 246 -20.60 15.86 10.49
CA ASP A 246 -19.97 17.14 10.17
C ASP A 246 -18.82 16.93 9.19
N LEU A 247 -18.09 15.82 9.32
CA LEU A 247 -16.97 15.50 8.45
C LEU A 247 -17.40 15.21 7.01
N GLN A 248 -18.47 14.44 6.82
CA GLN A 248 -18.98 14.14 5.47
C GLN A 248 -19.41 15.42 4.75
N GLU A 249 -20.15 16.29 5.44
CA GLU A 249 -20.59 17.56 4.87
C GLU A 249 -19.42 18.52 4.62
N LYS A 250 -18.44 18.59 5.51
CA LYS A 250 -17.21 19.40 5.30
C LYS A 250 -16.40 18.92 4.11
N LEU A 251 -16.22 17.60 3.95
CA LEU A 251 -15.52 17.05 2.79
C LEU A 251 -16.24 17.42 1.49
N LYS A 252 -17.56 17.37 1.47
CA LYS A 252 -18.36 17.76 0.31
C LYS A 252 -18.29 19.26 0.03
N THR A 253 -18.53 20.10 1.04
CA THR A 253 -18.69 21.56 0.88
C THR A 253 -17.36 22.31 0.78
N GLU A 254 -16.35 21.93 1.57
CA GLU A 254 -15.06 22.62 1.62
C GLU A 254 -14.02 22.03 0.67
N ARG A 255 -14.11 20.72 0.37
CA ARG A 255 -13.12 20.01 -0.45
C ARG A 255 -13.66 19.52 -1.79
N GLY A 256 -14.98 19.50 -1.98
CA GLY A 256 -15.62 18.95 -3.18
C GLY A 256 -15.52 17.43 -3.27
N VAL A 257 -15.37 16.73 -2.14
CA VAL A 257 -15.19 15.28 -2.09
C VAL A 257 -16.47 14.60 -1.63
N ILE A 258 -17.01 13.71 -2.47
CA ILE A 258 -18.19 12.90 -2.13
C ILE A 258 -17.70 11.61 -1.46
N VAL A 259 -18.13 11.36 -0.22
CA VAL A 259 -17.73 10.15 0.51
C VAL A 259 -18.92 9.23 0.70
N GLN A 260 -18.72 7.95 0.39
CA GLN A 260 -19.62 6.84 0.66
C GLN A 260 -18.95 5.87 1.62
N VAL A 261 -19.64 5.52 2.70
CA VAL A 261 -19.15 4.60 3.74
C VAL A 261 -20.23 3.57 4.06
N SER A 262 -19.81 2.36 4.45
CA SER A 262 -20.69 1.31 4.97
C SER A 262 -21.37 1.73 6.28
N GLU A 263 -20.61 2.36 7.18
CA GLU A 263 -21.07 2.86 8.47
C GLU A 263 -20.54 4.27 8.71
N LEU A 264 -21.41 5.22 9.09
CA LEU A 264 -21.03 6.62 9.29
C LEU A 264 -19.97 6.79 10.39
N ASP A 265 -20.00 5.98 11.44
CA ASP A 265 -19.08 6.08 12.57
C ASP A 265 -17.62 5.78 12.17
N LEU A 266 -17.40 5.04 11.08
CA LEU A 266 -16.07 4.75 10.54
C LEU A 266 -15.40 5.97 9.89
N LEU A 267 -16.18 7.01 9.55
CA LEU A 267 -15.64 8.21 8.93
C LEU A 267 -14.74 9.00 9.90
N ALA A 268 -15.14 9.09 11.18
CA ALA A 268 -14.36 9.79 12.20
C ALA A 268 -13.01 9.10 12.48
N GLU A 269 -12.94 7.76 12.40
CA GLU A 269 -11.69 7.01 12.58
C GLU A 269 -10.59 7.42 11.60
N GLU A 270 -10.99 7.79 10.40
CA GLU A 270 -10.14 7.98 9.24
C GLU A 270 -10.11 9.45 8.78
N ALA A 271 -10.57 10.37 9.64
CA ALA A 271 -10.62 11.80 9.38
C ALA A 271 -9.26 12.35 8.93
N PRO A 272 -9.20 13.31 7.98
CA PRO A 272 -7.94 13.90 7.52
C PRO A 272 -7.03 14.42 8.64
N GLY A 273 -7.61 15.01 9.68
CA GLY A 273 -6.87 15.50 10.85
C GLY A 273 -6.23 14.40 11.71
N ALA A 274 -6.55 13.13 11.45
CA ALA A 274 -5.94 11.98 12.12
C ALA A 274 -4.60 11.55 11.51
N TYR A 275 -4.22 12.16 10.39
CA TYR A 275 -3.06 11.81 9.58
C TYR A 275 -2.04 12.95 9.54
N LYS A 276 -0.78 12.61 9.28
CA LYS A 276 0.24 13.62 8.96
C LYS A 276 -0.12 14.33 7.65
N ASP A 277 0.44 15.50 7.46
CA ASP A 277 0.44 16.14 6.15
C ASP A 277 1.27 15.30 5.15
N VAL A 278 0.60 14.80 4.11
CA VAL A 278 1.21 14.00 3.05
C VAL A 278 2.21 14.80 2.22
N ASP A 279 1.99 16.11 2.04
CA ASP A 279 2.89 16.99 1.29
C ASP A 279 4.27 17.04 1.99
N SER A 280 4.26 17.17 3.32
CA SER A 280 5.46 17.13 4.15
C SER A 280 6.19 15.78 4.09
N VAL A 281 5.45 14.66 4.06
CA VAL A 281 6.05 13.32 3.93
C VAL A 281 6.72 13.13 2.56
N VAL A 282 6.03 13.53 1.48
CA VAL A 282 6.58 13.46 0.11
C VAL A 282 7.81 14.35 -0.03
N ARG A 283 7.75 15.58 0.47
CA ARG A 283 8.89 16.50 0.45
C ARG A 283 10.11 15.91 1.16
N SER A 284 9.91 15.21 2.29
CA SER A 284 10.99 14.60 3.05
C SER A 284 11.74 13.52 2.26
N VAL A 285 11.00 12.63 1.57
CA VAL A 285 11.63 11.57 0.74
C VAL A 285 12.27 12.12 -0.53
N GLN A 286 11.77 13.23 -1.07
CA GLN A 286 12.39 13.97 -2.18
C GLN A 286 13.71 14.61 -1.75
N ILE A 287 13.75 15.33 -0.62
CA ILE A 287 14.98 15.92 -0.07
C ILE A 287 16.02 14.84 0.21
N ALA A 288 15.60 13.69 0.73
CA ALA A 288 16.48 12.54 0.94
C ALA A 288 16.98 11.90 -0.38
N GLY A 289 16.39 12.26 -1.52
CA GLY A 289 16.74 11.77 -2.85
C GLY A 289 16.28 10.33 -3.12
N LEU A 290 15.26 9.85 -2.39
CA LEU A 290 14.76 8.46 -2.52
C LEU A 290 13.80 8.33 -3.72
N THR A 291 12.97 9.35 -3.93
CA THR A 291 11.93 9.39 -4.96
C THR A 291 11.75 10.83 -5.45
N ASP A 292 11.27 11.03 -6.67
CA ASP A 292 10.79 12.34 -7.17
C ASP A 292 9.26 12.32 -7.32
N ALA A 293 8.60 13.43 -6.98
CA ALA A 293 7.18 13.60 -7.28
C ALA A 293 6.94 13.65 -8.80
N VAL A 294 5.92 12.95 -9.27
CA VAL A 294 5.53 12.89 -10.68
C VAL A 294 4.18 13.58 -10.87
N VAL A 295 3.16 13.14 -10.14
CA VAL A 295 1.85 13.81 -10.11
C VAL A 295 1.28 13.92 -8.70
N LYS A 296 0.45 14.94 -8.48
CA LYS A 296 -0.43 15.12 -7.33
C LYS A 296 -1.86 14.81 -7.75
N LEU A 297 -2.54 13.98 -6.97
CA LEU A 297 -3.89 13.51 -7.24
C LEU A 297 -4.85 14.12 -6.20
N LYS A 298 -5.95 14.71 -6.66
CA LYS A 298 -6.97 15.30 -5.78
C LYS A 298 -8.18 14.36 -5.72
N PRO A 299 -8.59 13.86 -4.54
CA PRO A 299 -9.79 13.05 -4.45
C PRO A 299 -11.03 13.87 -4.84
N VAL A 300 -11.96 13.23 -5.55
CA VAL A 300 -13.29 13.77 -5.86
C VAL A 300 -14.41 12.84 -5.37
N GLY A 301 -14.11 11.54 -5.25
CA GLY A 301 -15.02 10.54 -4.68
C GLY A 301 -14.25 9.51 -3.87
N VAL A 302 -14.78 9.13 -2.71
CA VAL A 302 -14.17 8.13 -1.81
C VAL A 302 -15.22 7.10 -1.43
N VAL A 303 -14.90 5.82 -1.59
CA VAL A 303 -15.70 4.70 -1.10
C VAL A 303 -14.89 3.95 -0.04
N LYS A 304 -15.45 3.81 1.15
CA LYS A 304 -14.83 3.03 2.25
C LYS A 304 -15.76 1.90 2.70
N GLY A 305 -15.14 0.78 3.04
CA GLY A 305 -15.82 -0.40 3.61
C GLY A 305 -15.82 -0.39 5.12
#